data_AF-A0A2N9LQ87-F1
#
_entry.id   AF-A0A2N9LQ87-F1
#
_cell.length_a   1.000
_cell.length_b   1.000
_cell.length_c   1.000
_cell.angle_alpha   90.00
_cell.angle_beta   90.00
_cell.angle_gamma   90.00
#
_symmetry.space_group_name_H-M   'P 1'
#
loop_
_entity.id
_entity.type
_entity.pdbx_description
1 polymer ?
#
loop_
_entity_poly.entity_id
_entity_poly.type
_entity_poly.pdbx_seq_one_letter_code
_entity_poly.pdbx_strand_id
1 'polypeptide(L)'
;MSFATDLALIVSSKIGSEQQQVTRVRIARGVMTQEHEVRERRTYTMRNEDTSPRSVIIEHPVRNGYQLRSETRPVETTADWMRFRVPVEPKQTATFVVDEARPLQQTFQIGTVTRDQVELFVRQKSIDHTVEEALRKILTQKDVVSGVSSRKEACDSEMSEIFDDQQRLRENMKALKGSPEEKALLQRYTGQLNQQENRLEELRKEAQELEKQEESEQQKLDRMIQELSIG
;
A
#
# COMPACT_ATOMS: atom_id res chain seq x y z
N MET A 1 -31.27 -19.52 -11.95
CA MET A 1 -32.46 -19.13 -12.72
C MET A 1 -33.50 -20.22 -12.49
N SER A 2 -34.49 -19.97 -11.62
CA SER A 2 -35.68 -20.81 -11.54
C SER A 2 -36.84 -19.95 -12.05
N PHE A 3 -37.37 -20.31 -13.22
CA PHE A 3 -38.53 -19.64 -13.81
C PHE A 3 -39.76 -20.45 -13.40
N ALA A 4 -40.67 -19.85 -12.61
CA ALA A 4 -42.03 -20.35 -12.51
C ALA A 4 -42.81 -19.83 -13.72
N THR A 5 -43.19 -20.74 -14.62
CA THR A 5 -44.00 -20.44 -15.80
C THR A 5 -45.45 -20.22 -15.37
N ASP A 6 -45.76 -19.00 -14.92
CA ASP A 6 -47.13 -18.49 -14.91
C ASP A 6 -47.27 -17.53 -16.10
N LEU A 7 -48.12 -17.84 -17.08
CA LEU A 7 -48.22 -17.11 -18.35
C LEU A 7 -48.63 -15.63 -18.20
N ALA A 8 -49.05 -15.20 -17.00
CA ALA A 8 -49.53 -13.85 -16.70
C ALA A 8 -48.51 -12.95 -15.95
N LEU A 9 -47.37 -13.48 -15.52
CA LEU A 9 -46.36 -12.74 -14.75
C LEU A 9 -45.00 -12.75 -15.45
N ILE A 10 -44.53 -11.57 -15.85
CA ILE A 10 -43.20 -11.41 -16.45
C ILE A 10 -42.28 -10.82 -15.40
N VAL A 11 -41.22 -11.56 -15.05
CA VAL A 11 -40.17 -11.10 -14.15
C VAL A 11 -38.87 -10.98 -14.91
N SER A 12 -38.22 -9.83 -14.79
CA SER A 12 -36.88 -9.60 -15.33
C SER A 12 -36.00 -8.99 -14.23
N SER A 13 -34.70 -9.26 -14.30
CA SER A 13 -33.72 -8.69 -13.38
C SER A 13 -32.59 -8.03 -14.13
N LYS A 14 -32.19 -6.83 -13.71
CA LYS A 14 -30.98 -6.16 -14.21
C LYS A 14 -30.03 -5.89 -13.03
N ILE A 15 -28.75 -6.16 -13.25
CA ILE A 15 -27.69 -5.83 -12.31
C ILE A 15 -27.17 -4.43 -12.66
N GLY A 16 -27.24 -3.52 -11.70
CA GLY A 16 -26.61 -2.20 -11.76
C GLY A 16 -25.46 -2.15 -10.76
N SER A 17 -24.25 -1.88 -11.25
CA SER A 17 -23.09 -1.61 -10.39
C SER A 17 -22.91 -0.10 -10.27
N GLU A 18 -23.63 0.52 -9.34
CA GLU A 18 -23.24 1.86 -8.86
C GLU A 18 -22.10 1.67 -7.84
N GLN A 19 -20.85 1.74 -8.31
CA GLN A 19 -19.69 1.70 -7.42
C GLN A 19 -19.60 3.02 -6.65
N GLN A 20 -20.38 3.14 -5.58
CA GLN A 20 -20.10 4.11 -4.53
C GLN A 20 -19.00 3.54 -3.64
N GLN A 21 -17.75 3.97 -3.86
CA GLN A 21 -16.64 3.68 -2.95
C GLN A 21 -16.67 4.69 -1.81
N VAL A 22 -17.17 4.27 -0.66
CA VAL A 22 -16.98 5.03 0.60
C VAL A 22 -15.69 4.54 1.22
N THR A 23 -14.62 5.33 1.16
CA THR A 23 -13.33 4.97 1.75
C THR A 23 -13.14 5.66 3.08
N ARG A 24 -12.97 4.89 4.16
CA ARG A 24 -12.53 5.38 5.46
C ARG A 24 -11.10 4.91 5.69
N VAL A 25 -10.23 5.83 6.09
CA VAL A 25 -8.84 5.52 6.43
C VAL A 25 -8.63 5.72 7.92
N ARG A 26 -7.99 4.76 8.56
CA ARG A 26 -7.51 4.86 9.93
C ARG A 26 -6.04 4.48 9.98
N ILE A 27 -5.22 5.30 10.60
CA ILE A 27 -3.82 5.01 10.87
C ILE A 27 -3.62 4.94 12.38
N ALA A 28 -2.99 3.87 12.84
CA ALA A 28 -2.58 3.74 14.24
C ALA A 28 -1.43 2.75 14.35
N ARG A 29 -0.44 3.07 15.18
CA ARG A 29 0.68 2.18 15.54
C ARG A 29 1.39 1.61 14.29
N GLY A 30 1.69 2.46 13.32
CA GLY A 30 2.38 2.08 12.07
C GLY A 30 1.55 1.29 11.05
N VAL A 31 0.24 1.10 11.28
CA VAL A 31 -0.65 0.41 10.35
C VAL A 31 -1.71 1.37 9.82
N MET A 32 -1.81 1.46 8.49
CA MET A 32 -2.94 2.09 7.80
C MET A 32 -3.98 1.04 7.47
N THR A 33 -5.23 1.24 7.90
CA THR A 33 -6.39 0.45 7.53
C THR A 33 -7.27 1.28 6.61
N GLN A 34 -7.53 0.79 5.41
CA GLN A 34 -8.48 1.36 4.46
C GLN A 34 -9.71 0.46 4.44
N GLU A 35 -10.87 1.01 4.80
CA GLU A 35 -12.17 0.37 4.67
C GLU A 35 -12.86 0.96 3.45
N HIS A 36 -13.26 0.13 2.49
CA HIS A 36 -14.11 0.55 1.38
C HIS A 36 -15.31 -0.37 1.22
N GLU A 37 -16.47 0.20 0.90
CA GLU A 37 -17.69 -0.56 0.66
C GLU A 37 -17.97 -0.62 -0.84
N VAL A 38 -18.14 -1.82 -1.39
CA VAL A 38 -18.65 -2.00 -2.77
C VAL A 38 -20.14 -2.21 -2.69
N ARG A 39 -20.92 -1.27 -3.23
CA ARG A 39 -22.39 -1.36 -3.30
C ARG A 39 -22.82 -1.92 -4.65
N GLU A 40 -23.76 -2.85 -4.61
CA GLU A 40 -24.38 -3.45 -5.79
C GLU A 40 -25.89 -3.39 -5.69
N ARG A 41 -26.52 -2.98 -6.79
CA ARG A 41 -27.97 -2.87 -6.90
C ARG A 41 -28.50 -3.93 -7.86
N ARG A 42 -29.45 -4.74 -7.41
CA ARG A 42 -30.21 -5.65 -8.26
C ARG A 42 -31.66 -5.21 -8.33
N THR A 43 -32.08 -4.83 -9.52
CA THR A 43 -33.45 -4.39 -9.77
C THR A 43 -34.23 -5.51 -10.42
N TYR A 44 -35.31 -5.93 -9.76
CA TYR A 44 -36.30 -6.85 -10.26
C TYR A 44 -37.50 -6.04 -10.75
N THR A 45 -37.89 -6.27 -12.00
CA THR A 45 -39.08 -5.67 -12.59
C THR A 45 -40.10 -6.76 -12.84
N MET A 46 -41.29 -6.55 -12.32
CA MET A 46 -42.37 -7.52 -12.35
C MET A 46 -43.60 -6.86 -12.96
N ARG A 47 -44.16 -7.45 -14.00
CA ARG A 47 -45.39 -6.98 -14.62
C ARG A 47 -46.51 -7.99 -14.40
N ASN A 48 -47.61 -7.50 -13.85
CA ASN A 48 -48.83 -8.27 -13.68
C ASN A 48 -49.77 -7.99 -14.87
N GLU A 49 -49.95 -8.97 -15.76
CA GLU A 49 -50.89 -8.88 -16.88
C GLU A 49 -52.32 -9.27 -16.49
N ASP A 50 -52.56 -9.66 -15.26
CA ASP A 50 -53.88 -10.06 -14.79
C ASP A 50 -54.74 -8.85 -14.37
N THR A 51 -56.03 -9.07 -14.20
CA THR A 51 -57.01 -8.12 -13.64
C THR A 51 -57.15 -8.24 -12.13
N SER A 52 -56.45 -9.20 -11.50
CA SER A 52 -56.41 -9.40 -10.04
C SER A 52 -55.01 -9.10 -9.45
N PRO A 53 -54.92 -8.63 -8.19
CA PRO A 53 -53.63 -8.35 -7.55
C PRO A 53 -52.87 -9.66 -7.33
N ARG A 54 -51.56 -9.63 -7.55
CA ARG A 54 -50.67 -10.79 -7.38
C ARG A 54 -49.57 -10.48 -6.38
N SER A 55 -49.08 -11.52 -5.71
CA SER A 55 -47.90 -11.42 -4.85
C SER A 55 -46.81 -12.32 -5.41
N VAL A 56 -45.67 -11.74 -5.73
CA VAL A 56 -44.52 -12.47 -6.29
C VAL A 56 -43.51 -12.68 -5.18
N ILE A 57 -43.00 -13.91 -5.09
CA ILE A 57 -41.84 -14.23 -4.27
C ILE A 57 -40.60 -14.10 -5.13
N ILE A 58 -39.71 -13.20 -4.76
CA ILE A 58 -38.40 -13.06 -5.38
C ILE A 58 -37.40 -13.86 -4.55
N GLU A 59 -36.80 -14.86 -5.17
CA GLU A 59 -35.64 -15.57 -4.59
C GLU A 59 -34.37 -14.85 -5.01
N HIS A 60 -33.66 -14.32 -4.04
CA HIS A 60 -32.38 -13.65 -4.23
C HIS A 60 -31.29 -14.42 -3.46
N PRO A 61 -30.19 -14.82 -4.12
CA PRO A 61 -29.21 -15.71 -3.50
C PRO A 61 -28.45 -15.01 -2.37
N VAL A 62 -28.18 -15.72 -1.28
CA VAL A 62 -27.24 -15.27 -0.24
C VAL A 62 -25.84 -15.28 -0.84
N ARG A 63 -25.14 -14.15 -0.81
CA ARG A 63 -23.79 -14.01 -1.35
C ARG A 63 -22.77 -13.87 -0.24
N ASN A 64 -21.75 -14.72 -0.26
CA ASN A 64 -20.68 -14.67 0.73
C ASN A 64 -19.99 -13.29 0.72
N GLY A 65 -19.86 -12.69 1.91
CA GLY A 65 -19.25 -11.38 2.11
C GLY A 65 -20.13 -10.18 1.77
N TYR A 66 -21.33 -10.37 1.21
CA TYR A 66 -22.29 -9.28 0.98
C TYR A 66 -23.26 -9.17 2.15
N GLN A 67 -23.67 -7.94 2.44
CA GLN A 67 -24.61 -7.56 3.48
C GLN A 67 -25.80 -6.86 2.83
N LEU A 68 -27.02 -7.23 3.22
CA LEU A 68 -28.23 -6.56 2.76
C LEU A 68 -28.30 -5.14 3.33
N ARG A 69 -28.30 -4.14 2.45
CA ARG A 69 -28.46 -2.71 2.77
C ARG A 69 -29.85 -2.17 2.42
N SER A 70 -30.68 -2.93 1.70
CA SER A 70 -32.09 -2.59 1.46
C SER A 70 -32.87 -2.34 2.75
N GLU A 71 -33.78 -1.37 2.69
CA GLU A 71 -34.78 -1.14 3.75
C GLU A 71 -35.75 -2.32 3.87
N THR A 72 -36.16 -2.89 2.74
CA THR A 72 -37.04 -4.07 2.72
C THR A 72 -36.27 -5.30 3.18
N ARG A 73 -36.77 -5.97 4.21
CA ARG A 73 -36.20 -7.21 4.75
C ARG A 73 -36.86 -8.44 4.09
N PRO A 74 -36.11 -9.54 3.93
CA PRO A 74 -36.70 -10.78 3.42
C PRO A 74 -37.71 -11.34 4.41
N VAL A 75 -38.77 -11.96 3.88
CA VAL A 75 -39.79 -12.66 4.69
C VAL A 75 -39.29 -14.04 5.14
N GLU A 76 -38.29 -14.59 4.47
CA GLU A 76 -37.62 -15.83 4.81
C GLU A 76 -36.15 -15.76 4.37
N THR A 77 -35.23 -16.28 5.19
CA THR A 77 -33.82 -16.43 4.83
C THR A 77 -33.38 -17.85 5.18
N THR A 78 -32.81 -18.52 4.19
CA THR A 78 -32.16 -19.84 4.32
C THR A 78 -30.66 -19.69 4.10
N ALA A 79 -29.90 -20.78 4.13
CA ALA A 79 -28.46 -20.74 3.87
C ALA A 79 -28.12 -20.15 2.49
N ASP A 80 -28.92 -20.45 1.46
CA ASP A 80 -28.62 -20.10 0.07
C ASP A 80 -29.50 -18.99 -0.50
N TRP A 81 -30.65 -18.69 0.13
CA TRP A 81 -31.66 -17.79 -0.44
C TRP A 81 -32.29 -16.85 0.58
N MET A 82 -32.44 -15.59 0.18
CA MET A 82 -33.32 -14.59 0.76
C MET A 82 -34.59 -14.50 -0.10
N ARG A 83 -35.77 -14.63 0.51
CA ARG A 83 -37.05 -14.50 -0.19
C ARG A 83 -37.73 -13.20 0.16
N PHE A 84 -38.12 -12.45 -0.86
CA PHE A 84 -38.85 -11.19 -0.71
C PHE A 84 -40.25 -11.34 -1.27
N ARG A 85 -41.26 -10.90 -0.51
CA ARG A 85 -42.64 -10.86 -0.98
C ARG A 85 -42.94 -9.47 -1.50
N VAL A 86 -43.24 -9.37 -2.79
CA VAL A 86 -43.49 -8.08 -3.46
C VAL A 86 -44.90 -8.11 -4.07
N PRO A 87 -45.81 -7.24 -3.62
CA PRO A 87 -47.14 -7.11 -4.22
C PRO A 87 -47.05 -6.41 -5.60
N VAL A 88 -47.88 -6.87 -6.53
CA VAL A 88 -48.03 -6.27 -7.87
C VAL A 88 -49.50 -6.12 -8.19
N GLU A 89 -49.95 -4.87 -8.28
CA GLU A 89 -51.34 -4.53 -8.58
C GLU A 89 -51.74 -4.96 -10.00
N PRO A 90 -53.06 -5.17 -10.26
CA PRO A 90 -53.56 -5.53 -11.58
C PRO A 90 -53.08 -4.59 -12.68
N LYS A 91 -52.65 -5.15 -13.83
CA LYS A 91 -52.19 -4.37 -14.99
C LYS A 91 -51.05 -3.38 -14.71
N GLN A 92 -50.35 -3.53 -13.58
CA GLN A 92 -49.24 -2.65 -13.18
C GLN A 92 -47.88 -3.34 -13.31
N THR A 93 -46.84 -2.52 -13.35
CA THR A 93 -45.45 -2.94 -13.20
C THR A 93 -44.93 -2.49 -11.85
N ALA A 94 -44.42 -3.42 -11.06
CA ALA A 94 -43.71 -3.15 -9.82
C ALA A 94 -42.20 -3.28 -10.03
N THR A 95 -41.45 -2.43 -9.34
CA THR A 95 -39.98 -2.51 -9.29
C THR A 95 -39.57 -2.79 -7.86
N PHE A 96 -38.74 -3.81 -7.66
CA PHE A 96 -38.16 -4.15 -6.39
C PHE A 96 -36.64 -4.10 -6.47
N VAL A 97 -36.01 -3.46 -5.48
CA VAL A 97 -34.58 -3.22 -5.47
C VAL A 97 -33.94 -3.92 -4.28
N VAL A 98 -32.99 -4.79 -4.56
CA VAL A 98 -32.08 -5.36 -3.58
C VAL A 98 -30.76 -4.63 -3.66
N ASP A 99 -30.45 -3.85 -2.63
CA ASP A 99 -29.17 -3.19 -2.42
C ASP A 99 -28.34 -4.07 -1.47
N GLU A 100 -27.22 -4.54 -1.98
CA GLU A 100 -26.23 -5.29 -1.22
C GLU A 100 -24.93 -4.48 -1.14
N ALA A 101 -24.16 -4.72 -0.09
CA ALA A 101 -22.85 -4.13 0.04
C ALA A 101 -21.82 -5.14 0.55
N ARG A 102 -20.63 -5.11 -0.04
CA ARG A 102 -19.48 -5.88 0.42
C ARG A 102 -18.47 -4.93 1.06
N PRO A 103 -18.32 -4.93 2.40
CA PRO A 103 -17.22 -4.24 3.03
C PRO A 103 -15.90 -4.94 2.67
N LEU A 104 -14.91 -4.16 2.29
CA LEU A 104 -13.57 -4.57 2.00
C LEU A 104 -12.63 -3.78 2.90
N GLN A 105 -11.66 -4.48 3.47
CA GLN A 105 -10.65 -3.89 4.33
C GLN A 105 -9.28 -4.25 3.79
N GLN A 106 -8.41 -3.26 3.68
CA GLN A 106 -7.01 -3.42 3.30
C GLN A 106 -6.13 -2.80 4.38
N THR A 107 -5.04 -3.47 4.70
CA THR A 107 -4.07 -2.99 5.71
C THR A 107 -2.70 -2.83 5.07
N PHE A 108 -2.04 -1.71 5.35
CA PHE A 108 -0.71 -1.39 4.86
C PHE A 108 0.20 -1.07 6.04
N GLN A 109 1.41 -1.63 6.04
CA GLN A 109 2.45 -1.25 6.98
C GLN A 109 3.07 0.07 6.51
N ILE A 110 2.91 1.14 7.29
CA ILE A 110 3.41 2.48 6.94
C ILE A 110 4.92 2.44 6.65
N GLY A 111 5.67 1.66 7.43
CA GLY A 111 7.11 1.46 7.24
C GLY A 111 7.50 0.89 5.88
N THR A 112 6.60 0.19 5.18
CA THR A 112 6.87 -0.38 3.85
C THR A 112 6.16 0.37 2.72
N VAL A 113 5.40 1.43 3.02
CA VAL A 113 4.72 2.22 1.98
C VAL A 113 5.75 2.93 1.08
N THR A 114 5.56 2.81 -0.23
CA THR A 114 6.41 3.44 -1.25
C THR A 114 5.77 4.68 -1.86
N ARG A 115 6.56 5.48 -2.59
CA ARG A 115 6.08 6.67 -3.31
C ARG A 115 5.00 6.31 -4.33
N ASP A 116 5.22 5.26 -5.13
CA ASP A 116 4.26 4.77 -6.12
C ASP A 116 2.92 4.34 -5.50
N GLN A 117 2.96 3.74 -4.30
CA GLN A 117 1.76 3.38 -3.56
C GLN A 117 0.98 4.61 -3.11
N VAL A 118 1.67 5.65 -2.60
CA VAL A 118 1.01 6.92 -2.24
C VAL A 118 0.37 7.58 -3.46
N GLU A 119 1.08 7.61 -4.60
CA GLU A 119 0.54 8.14 -5.86
C GLU A 119 -0.68 7.35 -6.34
N LEU A 120 -0.64 6.03 -6.23
CA LEU A 120 -1.77 5.17 -6.53
C LEU A 120 -2.98 5.52 -5.64
N PHE A 121 -2.76 5.69 -4.34
CA PHE A 121 -3.83 6.00 -3.40
C PHE A 121 -4.52 7.33 -3.72
N VAL A 122 -3.74 8.36 -4.04
CA VAL A 122 -4.23 9.68 -4.45
C VAL A 122 -5.01 9.59 -5.77
N ARG A 123 -4.45 8.91 -6.78
CA ARG A 123 -5.11 8.72 -8.08
C ARG A 123 -6.46 8.00 -7.94
N GLN A 124 -6.54 7.03 -7.05
CA GLN A 124 -7.76 6.29 -6.73
C GLN A 124 -8.70 7.03 -5.78
N LYS A 125 -8.31 8.20 -5.26
CA LYS A 125 -9.04 8.94 -4.21
C LYS A 125 -9.36 8.07 -2.99
N SER A 126 -8.44 7.15 -2.66
CA SER A 126 -8.57 6.20 -1.55
C SER A 126 -7.98 6.72 -0.23
N ILE A 127 -7.32 7.88 -0.27
CA ILE A 127 -6.86 8.64 0.89
C ILE A 127 -7.26 10.10 0.73
N ASP A 128 -7.41 10.80 1.84
CA ASP A 128 -7.59 12.25 1.84
C ASP A 128 -6.24 12.98 1.88
N HIS A 129 -6.31 14.31 1.83
CA HIS A 129 -5.13 15.16 1.85
C HIS A 129 -4.32 15.02 3.15
N THR A 130 -4.98 14.84 4.30
CA THR A 130 -4.32 14.69 5.60
C THR A 130 -3.49 13.42 5.67
N VAL A 131 -4.03 12.31 5.18
CA VAL A 131 -3.30 11.04 5.07
C VAL A 131 -2.17 11.15 4.05
N GLU A 132 -2.41 11.78 2.89
CA GLU A 132 -1.38 12.00 1.87
C GLU A 132 -0.17 12.78 2.44
N GLU A 133 -0.41 13.92 3.09
CA GLU A 133 0.65 14.73 3.69
C GLU A 133 1.45 13.95 4.74
N ALA A 134 0.77 13.16 5.58
CA ALA A 134 1.43 12.34 6.59
C ALA A 134 2.35 11.28 5.96
N LEU A 135 1.86 10.57 4.94
CA LEU A 135 2.65 9.57 4.22
C LEU A 135 3.85 10.21 3.49
N ARG A 136 3.66 11.39 2.88
CA ARG A 136 4.75 12.14 2.24
C ARG A 136 5.83 12.55 3.23
N LYS A 137 5.48 13.00 4.44
CA LYS A 137 6.47 13.33 5.49
C LYS A 137 7.31 12.11 5.89
N ILE A 138 6.68 10.93 6.01
CA ILE A 138 7.39 9.68 6.30
C ILE A 138 8.32 9.30 5.14
N LEU A 139 7.88 9.45 3.89
CA LEU A 139 8.72 9.21 2.72
C LEU A 139 9.93 10.14 2.70
N THR A 140 9.76 11.43 2.97
CA THR A 140 10.89 12.38 3.08
C THR A 140 11.89 11.94 4.16
N GLN A 141 11.41 11.46 5.32
CA GLN A 141 12.30 10.97 6.37
C GLN A 141 13.03 9.67 5.96
N LYS A 142 12.37 8.78 5.20
CA LYS A 142 13.04 7.61 4.60
C LYS A 142 14.13 8.03 3.62
N ASP A 143 13.88 9.05 2.81
CA ASP A 143 14.87 9.59 1.87
C ASP A 143 16.11 10.13 2.62
N VAL A 144 15.92 10.75 3.80
CA VAL A 144 17.03 11.18 4.67
C VAL A 144 17.84 9.98 5.17
N VAL A 145 17.19 8.94 5.71
CA VAL A 145 17.88 7.72 6.18
C VAL A 145 18.66 7.07 5.04
N SER A 146 18.01 6.88 3.88
CA SER A 146 18.65 6.34 2.67
C SER A 146 19.88 7.16 2.26
N GLY A 147 19.79 8.49 2.29
CA GLY A 147 20.91 9.37 1.95
C GLY A 147 22.08 9.31 2.94
N VAL A 148 21.83 8.99 4.21
CA VAL A 148 22.92 8.73 5.19
C VAL A 148 23.56 7.37 4.93
N SER A 149 22.75 6.32 4.74
CA SER A 149 23.22 4.96 4.42
C SER A 149 24.12 4.95 3.18
N SER A 150 23.70 5.59 2.09
CA SER A 150 24.50 5.64 0.86
C SER A 150 25.83 6.40 1.02
N ARG A 151 25.89 7.41 1.90
CA ARG A 151 27.16 8.11 2.21
C ARG A 151 28.10 7.22 3.00
N LYS A 152 27.57 6.45 3.96
CA LYS A 152 28.34 5.48 4.74
C LYS A 152 28.94 4.39 3.84
N GLU A 153 28.13 3.84 2.94
CA GLU A 153 28.59 2.86 1.93
C GLU A 153 29.70 3.44 1.02
N ALA A 154 29.62 4.72 0.67
CA ALA A 154 30.67 5.39 -0.11
C ALA A 154 31.97 5.52 0.69
N CYS A 155 31.91 5.88 1.98
CA CYS A 155 33.10 5.90 2.86
C CYS A 155 33.74 4.50 2.96
N ASP A 156 32.93 3.47 3.16
CA ASP A 156 33.41 2.07 3.27
C ASP A 156 34.07 1.60 1.96
N SER A 157 33.49 1.98 0.82
CA SER A 157 34.06 1.69 -0.50
C SER A 157 35.41 2.39 -0.69
N GLU A 158 35.52 3.69 -0.35
CA GLU A 158 36.77 4.44 -0.46
C GLU A 158 37.86 3.88 0.47
N MET A 159 37.50 3.49 1.70
CA MET A 159 38.42 2.82 2.62
C MET A 159 38.96 1.51 2.04
N SER A 160 38.10 0.70 1.42
CA SER A 160 38.51 -0.55 0.75
C SER A 160 39.49 -0.29 -0.39
N GLU A 161 39.21 0.70 -1.25
CA GLU A 161 40.09 1.08 -2.36
C GLU A 161 41.47 1.53 -1.87
N ILE A 162 41.52 2.28 -0.76
CA ILE A 162 42.79 2.71 -0.16
C ILE A 162 43.57 1.51 0.37
N PHE A 163 42.93 0.56 1.06
CA PHE A 163 43.62 -0.63 1.55
C PHE A 163 44.24 -1.46 0.42
N ASP A 164 43.52 -1.63 -0.70
CA ASP A 164 44.00 -2.32 -1.87
C ASP A 164 45.21 -1.60 -2.50
N ASP A 165 45.17 -0.27 -2.58
CA ASP A 165 46.31 0.50 -3.09
C ASP A 165 47.52 0.43 -2.14
N GLN A 166 47.31 0.51 -0.83
CA GLN A 166 48.41 0.35 0.14
C GLN A 166 49.11 -1.02 -0.03
N GLN A 167 48.35 -2.09 -0.25
CA GLN A 167 48.92 -3.40 -0.54
C GLN A 167 49.77 -3.36 -1.81
N ARG A 168 49.24 -2.78 -2.89
CA ARG A 168 49.97 -2.60 -4.16
C ARG A 168 51.25 -1.79 -3.98
N LEU A 169 51.21 -0.69 -3.24
CA LEU A 169 52.37 0.16 -2.96
C LEU A 169 53.44 -0.59 -2.15
N ARG A 170 53.04 -1.36 -1.14
CA ARG A 170 53.96 -2.20 -0.35
C ARG A 170 54.63 -3.28 -1.21
N GLU A 171 53.88 -3.93 -2.10
CA GLU A 171 54.47 -4.89 -3.04
C GLU A 171 55.44 -4.21 -4.02
N ASN A 172 55.09 -3.04 -4.55
CA ASN A 172 56.01 -2.27 -5.40
C ASN A 172 57.29 -1.86 -4.67
N MET A 173 57.20 -1.50 -3.39
CA MET A 173 58.38 -1.16 -2.57
C MET A 173 59.28 -2.38 -2.31
N LYS A 174 58.70 -3.56 -2.09
CA LYS A 174 59.47 -4.82 -1.93
C LYS A 174 60.28 -5.18 -3.17
N ALA A 175 59.81 -4.78 -4.36
CA ALA A 175 60.49 -5.05 -5.61
C ALA A 175 61.71 -4.15 -5.88
N LEU A 176 61.86 -3.03 -5.15
CA LEU A 176 63.00 -2.12 -5.28
C LEU A 176 64.27 -2.75 -4.71
N LYS A 177 65.40 -2.59 -5.40
CA LYS A 177 66.70 -3.20 -5.03
C LYS A 177 67.65 -2.25 -4.30
N GLY A 178 67.24 -1.00 -4.12
CA GLY A 178 67.98 0.00 -3.34
C GLY A 178 69.00 0.79 -4.18
N SER A 179 68.82 0.86 -5.50
CA SER A 179 69.69 1.68 -6.34
C SER A 179 69.50 3.18 -6.05
N PRO A 180 70.51 4.04 -6.29
CA PRO A 180 70.38 5.49 -6.15
C PRO A 180 69.21 6.08 -6.94
N GLU A 181 68.92 5.53 -8.12
CA GLU A 181 67.82 5.93 -9.00
C GLU A 181 66.44 5.56 -8.43
N GLU A 182 66.36 4.49 -7.63
CA GLU A 182 65.12 4.02 -7.00
C GLU A 182 64.74 4.79 -5.72
N LYS A 183 65.67 5.56 -5.12
CA LYS A 183 65.41 6.33 -3.89
C LYS A 183 64.28 7.35 -4.05
N ALA A 184 64.19 7.99 -5.21
CA ALA A 184 63.11 8.95 -5.51
C ALA A 184 61.73 8.27 -5.56
N LEU A 185 61.66 7.05 -6.09
CA LEU A 185 60.42 6.26 -6.13
C LEU A 185 59.99 5.82 -4.72
N LEU A 186 60.94 5.37 -3.90
CA LEU A 186 60.67 5.00 -2.51
C LEU A 186 60.10 6.18 -1.70
N GLN A 187 60.69 7.36 -1.86
CA GLN A 187 60.20 8.59 -1.22
C GLN A 187 58.78 8.94 -1.68
N ARG A 188 58.48 8.80 -2.98
CA ARG A 188 57.13 9.03 -3.51
C ARG A 188 56.11 8.05 -2.93
N TYR A 189 56.40 6.76 -2.91
CA TYR A 189 55.48 5.75 -2.35
C TYR A 189 55.25 5.96 -0.86
N THR A 190 56.28 6.32 -0.10
CA THR A 190 56.13 6.65 1.32
C THR A 190 55.25 7.87 1.53
N GLY A 191 55.39 8.90 0.68
CA GLY A 191 54.50 10.06 0.68
C GLY A 191 53.05 9.70 0.39
N GLN A 192 52.79 8.82 -0.58
CA GLN A 192 51.44 8.34 -0.90
C GLN A 192 50.82 7.55 0.26
N LEU A 193 51.58 6.64 0.89
CA LEU A 193 51.12 5.90 2.07
C LEU A 193 50.73 6.86 3.21
N ASN A 194 51.53 7.88 3.48
CA ASN A 194 51.20 8.87 4.52
C ASN A 194 49.92 9.66 4.19
N GLN A 195 49.72 10.04 2.93
CA GLN A 195 48.48 10.71 2.50
C GLN A 195 47.26 9.78 2.65
N GLN A 196 47.42 8.50 2.34
CA GLN A 196 46.39 7.49 2.50
C GLN A 196 46.04 7.23 3.96
N GLU A 197 47.02 7.17 4.88
CA GLU A 197 46.75 7.05 6.32
C GLU A 197 45.94 8.25 6.84
N ASN A 198 46.31 9.48 6.46
CA ASN A 198 45.53 10.67 6.82
C ASN A 198 44.08 10.57 6.30
N ARG A 199 43.89 10.14 5.05
CA ARG A 199 42.55 9.98 4.46
C ARG A 199 41.74 8.88 5.15
N LEU A 200 42.36 7.75 5.50
CA LEU A 200 41.71 6.69 6.28
C LEU A 200 41.26 7.18 7.66
N GLU A 201 42.05 8.01 8.32
CA GLU A 201 41.64 8.61 9.61
C GLU A 201 40.43 9.53 9.47
N GLU A 202 40.36 10.32 8.40
CA GLU A 202 39.19 11.16 8.08
C GLU A 202 37.96 10.31 7.78
N LEU A 203 38.08 9.32 6.90
CA LEU A 203 36.99 8.43 6.50
C LEU A 203 36.42 7.64 7.68
N ARG A 204 37.28 7.16 8.59
CA ARG A 204 36.82 6.46 9.81
C ARG A 204 36.01 7.38 10.73
N LYS A 205 36.42 8.64 10.88
CA LYS A 205 35.66 9.63 11.67
C LYS A 205 34.33 9.95 11.01
N GLU A 206 34.33 10.13 9.68
CA GLU A 206 33.12 10.40 8.90
C GLU A 206 32.14 9.22 8.99
N ALA A 207 32.60 7.98 8.79
CA ALA A 207 31.78 6.78 8.91
C ALA A 207 31.16 6.63 10.32
N GLN A 208 31.92 6.92 11.38
CA GLN A 208 31.41 6.88 12.75
C GLN A 208 30.32 7.95 12.99
N GLU A 209 30.47 9.14 12.41
CA GLU A 209 29.46 10.19 12.53
C GLU A 209 28.20 9.85 11.71
N LEU A 210 28.38 9.34 10.50
CA LEU A 210 27.28 8.87 9.64
C LEU A 210 26.52 7.71 10.30
N GLU A 211 27.20 6.80 10.99
CA GLU A 211 26.55 5.71 11.73
C GLU A 211 25.64 6.23 12.86
N LYS A 212 26.12 7.20 13.66
CA LYS A 212 25.29 7.84 14.69
C LYS A 212 24.13 8.61 14.07
N GLN A 213 24.37 9.30 12.96
CA GLN A 213 23.34 10.02 12.24
C GLN A 213 22.27 9.06 11.70
N GLU A 214 22.68 7.94 11.11
CA GLU A 214 21.79 6.91 10.58
C GLU A 214 20.89 6.35 11.69
N GLU A 215 21.49 5.98 12.84
CA GLU A 215 20.73 5.48 13.99
C GLU A 215 19.71 6.53 14.49
N SER A 216 20.13 7.79 14.62
CA SER A 216 19.25 8.89 15.06
C SER A 216 18.10 9.14 14.08
N GLU A 217 18.38 9.19 12.77
CA GLU A 217 17.35 9.42 11.75
C GLU A 217 16.41 8.22 11.60
N GLN A 218 16.90 7.00 11.82
CA GLN A 218 16.08 5.78 11.87
C GLN A 218 15.16 5.78 13.10
N GLN A 219 15.68 6.10 14.29
CA GLN A 219 14.84 6.21 15.50
C GLN A 219 13.76 7.29 15.34
N LYS A 220 14.08 8.39 14.68
CA LYS A 220 13.12 9.46 14.35
C LYS A 220 12.05 8.95 13.37
N LEU A 221 12.43 8.21 12.34
CA LEU A 221 11.49 7.57 11.41
C LEU A 221 10.55 6.62 12.15
N ASP A 222 11.09 5.74 12.99
CA ASP A 222 10.30 4.77 13.76
C ASP A 222 9.31 5.47 14.68
N ARG A 223 9.73 6.55 15.35
CA ARG A 223 8.85 7.37 16.18
C ARG A 223 7.74 8.02 15.35
N MET A 224 8.06 8.64 14.22
CA MET A 224 7.06 9.22 13.31
C MET A 224 6.01 8.19 12.88
N ILE A 225 6.43 6.95 12.60
CA ILE A 225 5.54 5.86 12.20
C ILE A 225 4.65 5.40 13.38
N GLN A 226 5.22 5.27 14.57
CA GLN A 226 4.49 4.80 15.75
C GLN A 226 3.47 5.83 16.27
N GLU A 227 3.85 7.10 16.28
CA GLU A 227 3.04 8.22 16.78
C GLU A 227 1.98 8.69 15.77
N LEU A 228 2.10 8.31 14.49
CA LEU A 228 1.10 8.68 13.50
C LEU A 228 -0.26 8.03 13.83
N SER A 229 -1.23 8.89 14.11
CA SER A 229 -2.62 8.51 14.39
C SER A 229 -3.58 9.41 13.61
N ILE A 230 -4.39 8.80 12.75
CA ILE A 230 -5.44 9.46 11.97
C ILE A 230 -6.68 8.55 12.04
N GLY A 231 -7.86 9.10 12.28
CA GLY A 231 -9.10 8.32 12.41
C GLY A 231 -10.36 9.13 12.12
#